data_AF-F8JP99-F1
#
_entry.id   AF-F8JP99-F1
#
_cell.length_a   1.000
_cell.length_b   1.000
_cell.length_c   1.000
_cell.angle_alpha   90.00
_cell.angle_beta   90.00
_cell.angle_gamma   90.00
#
_symmetry.space_group_name_H-M   'P 1'
#
loop_
_entity.id
_entity.type
_entity.pdbx_description
1 polymer ?
#
loop_
_entity_poly.entity_id
_entity_poly.type
_entity_poly.pdbx_seq_one_letter_code
_entity_poly.pdbx_strand_id
1 'polypeptide(L)'
;MPHRPSDAPPPRLYRPEEIADTLGCSAWWVKDRARRRLIPHTRVGRAYRFTAEHLADIIRLYEQRPAQPAQTAARATEPLSEPGTQTGAAQPRRPAVAPTTRLRARPPRRQQQYGTAA
;
A
#
# COMPACT_ATOMS: atom_id res chain seq x y z
N MET A 1 -13.59 -34.10 25.51
CA MET A 1 -13.64 -34.42 24.07
C MET A 1 -12.23 -34.27 23.50
N PRO A 2 -11.51 -35.34 23.15
CA PRO A 2 -10.23 -35.17 22.47
C PRO A 2 -10.50 -34.69 21.04
N HIS A 3 -9.87 -33.58 20.64
CA HIS A 3 -9.87 -33.14 19.25
C HIS A 3 -9.15 -34.21 18.43
N ARG A 4 -9.91 -34.96 17.62
CA ARG A 4 -9.33 -35.81 16.58
C ARG A 4 -8.54 -34.86 15.66
N PRO A 5 -7.21 -35.02 15.52
CA PRO A 5 -6.48 -34.24 14.54
C PRO A 5 -7.18 -34.49 13.21
N SER A 6 -7.70 -33.43 12.60
CA SER A 6 -8.34 -33.51 11.29
C SER A 6 -7.36 -34.22 10.36
N ASP A 7 -7.80 -35.27 9.66
CA ASP A 7 -7.03 -36.03 8.66
C ASP A 7 -6.66 -35.17 7.43
N ALA A 8 -6.87 -33.86 7.54
CA ALA A 8 -6.47 -32.90 6.54
C ALA A 8 -4.94 -32.88 6.41
N PRO A 9 -4.41 -32.97 5.19
CA PRO A 9 -2.97 -32.89 4.98
C PRO A 9 -2.42 -31.59 5.53
N PRO A 10 -1.21 -31.60 6.10
CA PRO A 10 -0.61 -30.40 6.68
C PRO A 10 -0.48 -29.30 5.63
N PRO A 11 -0.69 -28.03 6.02
CA PRO A 11 -0.68 -26.92 5.08
C PRO A 11 0.68 -26.80 4.39
N ARG A 12 0.67 -26.70 3.06
CA ARG A 12 1.89 -26.55 2.26
C ARG A 12 2.59 -25.23 2.60
N LEU A 13 3.90 -25.33 2.88
CA LEU A 13 4.76 -24.18 3.13
C LEU A 13 5.54 -23.82 1.86
N TYR A 14 5.29 -22.62 1.35
CA TYR A 14 5.98 -22.04 0.20
C TYR A 14 7.29 -21.38 0.61
N ARG A 15 8.28 -21.49 -0.28
CA ARG A 15 9.56 -20.78 -0.20
C ARG A 15 9.37 -19.33 -0.66
N PRO A 16 10.25 -18.41 -0.24
CA PRO A 16 10.20 -17.02 -0.70
C PRO A 16 10.25 -16.87 -2.22
N GLU A 17 10.94 -17.78 -2.92
CA GLU A 17 11.04 -17.81 -4.37
C GLU A 17 9.68 -18.13 -5.02
N GLU A 18 8.96 -19.14 -4.54
CA GLU A 18 7.62 -19.49 -5.05
C GLU A 18 6.60 -18.35 -4.86
N ILE A 19 6.68 -17.64 -3.73
CA ILE A 19 5.84 -16.46 -3.48
C ILE A 19 6.19 -15.32 -4.44
N ALA A 20 7.49 -15.13 -4.69
CA ALA A 20 7.96 -14.11 -5.60
C ALA A 20 7.46 -14.36 -7.03
N ASP A 21 7.55 -15.61 -7.50
CA ASP A 21 7.04 -16.04 -8.80
C ASP A 21 5.53 -15.81 -8.91
N THR A 22 4.78 -16.13 -7.84
CA THR A 22 3.32 -15.96 -7.81
C THR A 22 2.91 -14.48 -7.84
N LEU A 23 3.68 -13.61 -7.17
CA LEU A 23 3.40 -12.17 -7.12
C LEU A 23 4.01 -11.37 -8.28
N GLY A 24 4.86 -11.98 -9.12
CA GLY A 24 5.64 -11.28 -10.14
C GLY A 24 6.70 -10.34 -9.56
N CYS A 25 7.18 -10.62 -8.35
CA CYS A 25 8.15 -9.81 -7.62
C CYS A 25 9.51 -10.53 -7.53
N SER A 26 10.53 -9.85 -6.99
CA SER A 26 11.82 -10.49 -6.72
C SER A 26 11.82 -11.24 -5.38
N ALA A 27 12.49 -12.38 -5.32
CA ALA A 27 12.67 -13.13 -4.06
C ALA A 27 13.38 -12.31 -2.97
N TRP A 28 14.22 -11.35 -3.38
CA TRP A 28 14.83 -10.40 -2.44
C TRP A 28 13.79 -9.50 -1.77
N TRP A 29 12.83 -8.96 -2.53
CA TRP A 29 11.75 -8.13 -1.96
C TRP A 29 10.96 -8.92 -0.91
N VAL A 30 10.60 -10.16 -1.21
CA VAL A 30 9.86 -11.04 -0.28
C VAL A 30 10.67 -11.26 1.00
N LYS A 31 11.97 -11.56 0.86
CA LYS A 31 12.88 -11.75 2.01
C LYS A 31 13.08 -10.47 2.81
N ASP A 32 13.22 -9.30 2.18
CA ASP A 32 13.36 -8.01 2.86
C ASP A 32 12.09 -7.62 3.61
N ARG A 33 10.91 -7.78 3.00
CA ARG A 33 9.62 -7.53 3.66
C ARG A 33 9.40 -8.44 4.86
N ALA A 34 9.73 -9.74 4.74
CA ALA A 34 9.65 -10.67 5.87
C ALA A 34 10.65 -10.31 6.97
N ARG A 35 11.89 -9.96 6.61
CA ARG A 35 12.94 -9.51 7.56
C ARG A 35 12.51 -8.27 8.33
N ARG A 36 11.86 -7.32 7.67
CA ARG A 36 11.30 -6.10 8.27
C ARG A 36 9.97 -6.32 8.99
N ARG A 37 9.44 -7.55 8.99
CA ARG A 37 8.14 -7.94 9.57
C ARG A 37 6.96 -7.15 8.98
N LEU A 38 7.05 -6.79 7.70
CA LEU A 38 6.03 -6.02 6.98
C LEU A 38 5.00 -6.91 6.28
N ILE A 39 5.27 -8.20 6.17
CA ILE A 39 4.34 -9.20 5.62
C ILE A 39 4.19 -10.39 6.58
N PRO A 40 3.02 -11.05 6.60
CA PRO A 40 2.82 -12.30 7.30
C PRO A 40 3.81 -13.37 6.82
N HIS A 41 4.46 -14.05 7.77
CA HIS A 41 5.39 -15.12 7.47
C HIS A 41 5.50 -16.10 8.64
N THR A 42 5.87 -17.33 8.33
CA THR A 42 6.30 -18.33 9.31
C THR A 42 7.82 -18.38 9.32
N ARG A 43 8.43 -18.34 10.50
CA ARG A 43 9.86 -18.54 10.66
C ARG A 43 10.13 -19.98 11.08
N VAL A 44 10.78 -20.75 10.21
CA VAL A 44 11.14 -22.15 10.47
C VAL A 44 12.66 -22.26 10.42
N GLY A 45 13.28 -22.43 11.59
CA GLY A 45 14.73 -22.33 11.75
C GLY A 45 15.27 -20.98 11.26
N ARG A 46 16.16 -21.01 10.27
CA ARG A 46 16.75 -19.81 9.64
C ARG A 46 16.02 -19.37 8.35
N ALA A 47 14.97 -20.07 7.95
CA ALA A 47 14.26 -19.83 6.69
C ALA A 47 12.90 -19.16 6.92
N TYR A 48 12.52 -18.32 5.94
CA TYR A 48 11.17 -17.80 5.83
C TYR A 48 10.31 -18.77 5.03
N ARG A 49 9.09 -18.99 5.51
CA ARG A 49 8.07 -19.85 4.90
C ARG A 49 6.74 -19.12 4.88
N PHE A 50 5.91 -19.45 3.91
CA PHE A 50 4.62 -18.82 3.69
C PHE A 50 3.55 -19.89 3.51
N THR A 51 2.35 -19.63 4.01
CA THR A 51 1.17 -20.45 3.72
C THR A 51 0.38 -19.78 2.60
N ALA A 52 -0.63 -20.48 2.07
CA ALA A 52 -1.58 -19.87 1.14
C ALA A 52 -2.32 -18.68 1.77
N GLU A 53 -2.61 -18.75 3.07
CA GLU A 53 -3.23 -17.65 3.82
C GLU A 53 -2.33 -16.42 3.87
N HIS A 54 -1.03 -16.60 4.15
CA HIS A 54 -0.07 -15.49 4.12
C HIS A 54 -0.02 -14.82 2.75
N LEU A 55 -0.08 -15.61 1.66
CA LEU A 55 -0.14 -15.05 0.32
C LEU A 55 -1.41 -14.21 0.12
N ALA A 56 -2.58 -14.71 0.52
CA ALA A 56 -3.83 -13.97 0.42
C ALA A 56 -3.78 -12.66 1.22
N ASP A 57 -3.20 -12.67 2.42
CA ASP A 57 -3.04 -11.48 3.25
C ASP A 57 -2.06 -10.47 2.65
N ILE A 58 -0.97 -10.94 2.03
CA ILE A 58 -0.03 -10.07 1.30
C ILE A 58 -0.75 -9.38 0.15
N ILE A 59 -1.55 -10.11 -0.63
CA ILE A 59 -2.34 -9.53 -1.73
C ILE A 59 -3.28 -8.46 -1.20
N ARG A 60 -4.02 -8.75 -0.13
CA ARG A 60 -4.94 -7.79 0.52
C ARG A 60 -4.21 -6.55 1.04
N LEU A 61 -3.03 -6.71 1.62
CA LEU A 61 -2.23 -5.60 2.16
C LEU A 61 -1.78 -4.63 1.07
N TYR A 62 -1.50 -5.13 -0.13
CA TYR A 62 -0.99 -4.34 -1.25
C TYR A 62 -2.05 -4.05 -2.34
N GLU A 63 -3.28 -4.51 -2.17
CA GLU A 63 -4.40 -4.21 -3.05
C GLU A 63 -4.69 -2.70 -3.01
N GLN A 64 -4.57 -2.02 -4.16
CA GLN A 64 -5.08 -0.67 -4.34
C GLN A 64 -6.42 -0.76 -5.08
N ARG A 65 -7.52 -0.67 -4.32
CA ARG A 65 -8.85 -0.65 -4.93
C ARG A 65 -9.05 0.70 -5.62
N PRO A 66 -9.43 0.74 -6.90
CA PRO A 66 -9.80 2.00 -7.53
C PRO A 66 -10.89 2.65 -6.68
N ALA A 67 -10.69 3.94 -6.36
CA ALA A 67 -11.70 4.72 -5.67
C ALA A 67 -12.97 4.61 -6.52
N GLN A 68 -13.95 3.85 -6.00
CA GLN A 68 -15.28 3.84 -6.58
C GLN A 68 -15.68 5.32 -6.60
N PRO A 69 -15.93 5.92 -7.78
CA PRO A 69 -16.35 7.30 -7.83
C PRO A 69 -17.52 7.37 -6.88
N ALA A 70 -17.39 8.21 -5.85
CA ALA A 70 -18.42 8.40 -4.87
C ALA A 70 -19.70 8.55 -5.68
N GLN A 71 -20.60 7.58 -5.57
CA GLN A 71 -21.98 7.83 -5.90
C GLN A 71 -22.32 8.90 -4.89
N THR A 72 -22.15 10.16 -5.30
CA THR A 72 -22.87 11.29 -4.78
C THR A 72 -24.30 10.85 -4.94
N ALA A 73 -24.79 10.15 -3.90
CA ALA A 73 -26.19 10.04 -3.63
C ALA A 73 -26.61 11.49 -3.59
N ALA A 74 -27.20 11.91 -4.70
CA ALA A 74 -28.08 13.03 -4.78
C ALA A 74 -29.17 12.76 -3.73
N ARG A 75 -28.88 13.09 -2.48
CA ARG A 75 -29.88 13.52 -1.54
C ARG A 75 -30.05 15.01 -1.81
N ALA A 76 -30.69 15.26 -2.95
CA ALA A 76 -31.27 16.54 -3.25
C ALA A 76 -32.21 16.88 -2.08
N THR A 77 -31.82 17.95 -1.36
CA THR A 77 -32.70 19.05 -0.98
C THR A 77 -34.14 18.68 -0.58
N GLU A 78 -34.39 18.60 0.73
CA GLU A 78 -35.56 19.26 1.30
C GLU A 78 -35.08 20.49 2.08
N PRO A 79 -35.45 21.71 1.66
CA PRO A 79 -35.30 22.89 2.50
C PRO A 79 -36.56 23.03 3.37
N LEU A 80 -36.43 22.77 4.67
CA LEU A 80 -37.30 23.42 5.65
C LEU A 80 -36.42 24.04 6.73
N SER A 81 -36.40 25.38 6.67
CA SER A 81 -35.69 26.30 7.55
C SER A 81 -36.13 26.14 9.01
N GLU A 82 -35.19 26.03 9.94
CA GLU A 82 -35.27 26.67 11.26
C GLU A 82 -33.86 27.04 11.77
N PRO A 83 -33.59 28.29 12.19
CA PRO A 83 -32.32 28.71 12.75
C PRO A 83 -32.29 28.42 14.27
N GLY A 84 -31.62 27.34 14.65
CA GLY A 84 -31.40 26.94 16.03
C GLY A 84 -29.93 27.09 16.46
N THR A 85 -29.65 28.22 17.07
CA THR A 85 -28.55 28.61 17.96
C THR A 85 -27.71 27.48 18.63
N GLN A 86 -26.41 27.47 18.28
CA GLN A 86 -25.22 27.21 19.13
C GLN A 86 -24.94 25.80 19.72
N THR A 87 -23.73 25.32 19.41
CA THR A 87 -22.65 24.89 20.36
C THR A 87 -22.06 23.52 20.02
N GLY A 88 -20.75 23.49 19.77
CA GLY A 88 -19.92 22.35 20.20
C GLY A 88 -19.40 21.38 19.14
N ALA A 89 -18.13 21.60 18.78
CA ALA A 89 -17.08 20.59 18.64
C ALA A 89 -16.90 19.80 17.32
N ALA A 90 -15.61 19.80 16.94
CA ALA A 90 -14.85 18.80 16.18
C ALA A 90 -14.95 18.81 14.64
N GLN A 91 -14.36 19.87 14.06
CA GLN A 91 -13.78 19.85 12.72
C GLN A 91 -12.73 18.71 12.62
N PRO A 92 -12.75 17.85 11.59
CA PRO A 92 -11.73 16.83 11.43
C PRO A 92 -10.39 17.51 11.12
N ARG A 93 -9.48 17.45 12.10
CA ARG A 93 -8.14 18.03 12.03
C ARG A 93 -7.30 17.19 11.05
N ARG A 94 -7.29 17.59 9.78
CA ARG A 94 -6.36 17.10 8.75
C ARG A 94 -4.97 17.67 9.04
N PRO A 95 -3.92 16.88 9.36
CA PRO A 95 -2.56 17.40 9.38
C PRO A 95 -1.99 17.43 7.96
N ALA A 96 -1.27 18.49 7.68
CA ALA A 96 -0.84 18.96 6.37
C ALA A 96 0.09 17.98 5.64
N VAL A 97 -0.17 17.77 4.35
CA VAL A 97 0.78 17.18 3.41
C VAL A 97 1.93 18.18 3.25
N ALA A 98 3.16 17.77 3.59
CA ALA A 98 4.35 18.58 3.38
C ALA A 98 4.46 19.00 1.90
N PRO A 99 4.90 20.24 1.59
CA PRO A 99 5.03 20.66 0.21
C PRO A 99 6.14 19.84 -0.45
N THR A 100 5.78 18.97 -1.38
CA THR A 100 6.75 18.31 -2.26
C THR A 100 7.38 19.36 -3.15
N THR A 101 8.65 19.67 -2.93
CA THR A 101 9.46 20.56 -3.78
C THR A 101 9.43 19.97 -5.19
N ARG A 102 8.71 20.60 -6.13
CA ARG A 102 8.67 20.14 -7.52
C ARG A 102 10.06 20.35 -8.12
N LEU A 103 10.75 19.26 -8.46
CA LEU A 103 11.97 19.31 -9.27
C LEU A 103 11.65 19.99 -10.60
N ARG A 104 12.31 21.13 -10.85
CA ARG A 104 12.29 21.82 -12.14
C ARG A 104 13.45 21.29 -12.97
N ALA A 105 13.19 20.98 -14.24
CA ALA A 105 14.24 20.69 -15.20
C ALA A 105 15.19 21.91 -15.29
N ARG A 106 16.49 21.66 -15.17
CA ARG A 106 17.52 22.69 -15.30
C ARG A 106 17.77 22.93 -16.79
N PRO A 107 17.61 24.16 -17.31
CA PRO A 107 17.87 24.43 -18.72
C PRO A 107 19.36 24.21 -19.04
N PRO A 108 19.69 23.65 -20.21
CA PRO A 108 21.07 23.41 -20.61
C PRO A 108 21.81 24.74 -20.75
N ARG A 109 23.01 24.84 -20.14
CA ARG A 109 23.94 25.94 -20.37
C ARG A 109 24.47 25.82 -21.79
N ARG A 110 23.80 26.46 -22.75
CA ARG A 110 24.34 26.65 -24.10
C ARG A 110 25.56 27.56 -23.97
N GLN A 111 26.74 26.98 -24.14
CA GLN A 111 28.00 27.71 -24.18
C GLN A 111 27.99 28.64 -25.40
N GLN A 112 27.69 29.91 -25.14
CA GLN A 112 27.90 31.03 -26.06
C GLN A 112 29.38 31.41 -26.09
N GLN A 113 30.28 30.50 -26.47
CA GLN A 113 31.69 30.83 -26.68
C GLN A 113 32.32 29.91 -27.74
N TYR A 114 32.01 30.18 -29.00
CA TYR A 114 33.08 30.17 -30.01
C TYR A 114 33.16 31.59 -30.55
N GLY A 115 34.08 32.33 -29.94
CA GLY A 115 34.52 33.62 -30.43
C GLY A 115 35.13 33.46 -31.81
N THR A 116 34.82 34.45 -32.62
CA THR A 116 35.58 35.00 -33.74
C THR A 116 37.03 34.50 -33.87
N ALA A 117 37.39 34.05 -35.06
CA ALA A 117 38.77 34.05 -35.54
C ALA A 117 38.78 34.13 -37.08
N ALA A 118 39.29 35.26 -37.56
CA ALA A 118 39.81 35.61 -38.89
C ALA A 118 38.89 35.49 -40.11
#